data_AF-A0A919JXM0-F1
#
_entry.id   AF-A0A919JXM0-F1
#
_cell.length_a   1.000
_cell.length_b   1.000
_cell.length_c   1.000
_cell.angle_alpha   90.00
_cell.angle_beta   90.00
_cell.angle_gamma   90.00
#
_symmetry.space_group_name_H-M   'P 1'
#
loop_
_entity.id
_entity.type
_entity.pdbx_description
1 polymer ?
#
loop_
_entity_poly.entity_id
_entity_poly.type
_entity_poly.pdbx_seq_one_letter_code
_entity_poly.pdbx_strand_id
1 'polypeptide(L)'
;MRTRSLAALAATAALGAAGIVAALPASAAAGCDVKYTVASQWNNGFTANVNLTNLGDPVTSWTLTWSFANGQQITQAWNASASQSGGQVTARGAGHNASLGTGASTSFGFNGSWVGTNSVPAGFALNGTACTGAPSATTPPTTPPTTPPTTPPNTGPTTSPPTGSPEWGRGLPPAGAVHSRAYHIIMADGTGYTPRANECSREIHMRYWTYGPDGKVYPTWHPARDPSGCAFGHEHGDDPRTSDLFATAGWPAFGYTSEVMLGNLPESSHRHEDHVGHKVLAVNNSNVIQGDNGTSFFPPSGPTIATCDVLLKFHQGTHSPDAFSNNVHELLFNQRCVATNGGQVTEARYNAMIPLGRAGGFSPSECPGFGGQFINVTPAVPADSPSDNRSLGRLITEPGCIQAIREGRTHNDPLYPNPVPFTVSDMDDFWFSDVSVTGSGLNFRIAPLFYVVNPSRYYDPAKPNRLGRIIDLCYTDLRGGSYCDQVRNSGQQIAWDDPRSPFKGTLREFRPGTFAVQNSGPTTVYTDAYGRNASTTPFAGSIQQYFAGSSSTTMYVRGSTKDYGSNSADAIHAPN
;
A
#
# COMPACT_ATOMS: atom_id res chain seq x y z
N MET A 1 -85.18 -2.12 -23.36
CA MET A 1 -86.21 -1.70 -22.38
C MET A 1 -85.68 -1.95 -20.97
N ARG A 2 -85.76 -0.92 -20.12
CA ARG A 2 -85.97 -0.95 -18.64
C ARG A 2 -84.88 -1.63 -17.79
N THR A 3 -83.96 -0.93 -17.12
CA THR A 3 -84.06 -0.09 -15.89
C THR A 3 -84.72 -0.75 -14.66
N ARG A 4 -84.00 -0.56 -13.52
CA ARG A 4 -84.41 -0.53 -12.09
C ARG A 4 -84.13 -1.80 -11.28
N SER A 5 -83.63 -1.79 -10.04
CA SER A 5 -83.17 -0.74 -9.12
C SER A 5 -82.55 -1.38 -7.85
N LEU A 6 -81.50 -0.72 -7.31
CA LEU A 6 -81.21 -0.36 -5.90
C LEU A 6 -81.32 -1.40 -4.75
N ALA A 7 -80.23 -1.53 -3.98
CA ALA A 7 -80.21 -1.27 -2.53
C ALA A 7 -78.77 -1.07 -2.01
N ALA A 8 -78.60 -0.06 -1.16
CA ALA A 8 -77.35 0.47 -0.60
C ALA A 8 -77.18 0.10 0.88
N LEU A 9 -75.94 0.16 1.41
CA LEU A 9 -75.52 0.43 2.81
C LEU A 9 -74.02 0.09 2.91
N ALA A 10 -73.10 0.82 3.55
CA ALA A 10 -73.02 2.15 4.15
C ALA A 10 -71.53 2.50 4.33
N ALA A 11 -71.24 3.79 4.52
CA ALA A 11 -69.93 4.42 4.49
C ALA A 11 -69.14 4.33 5.80
N THR A 12 -67.81 4.36 5.68
CA THR A 12 -66.90 4.94 6.69
C THR A 12 -65.85 5.79 5.97
N ALA A 13 -65.76 7.05 6.40
CA ALA A 13 -64.90 8.09 5.84
C ALA A 13 -63.53 8.10 6.54
N ALA A 14 -62.46 8.37 5.78
CA ALA A 14 -61.22 8.94 6.29
C ALA A 14 -60.62 9.86 5.22
N LEU A 15 -60.33 11.10 5.61
CA LEU A 15 -59.80 12.18 4.77
C LEU A 15 -58.39 11.86 4.27
N GLY A 16 -58.11 12.22 3.01
CA GLY A 16 -56.75 12.33 2.46
C GLY A 16 -56.67 13.51 1.50
N ALA A 17 -56.10 14.61 1.98
CA ALA A 17 -55.91 15.85 1.24
C ALA A 17 -54.95 15.67 0.06
N ALA A 18 -55.28 16.28 -1.08
CA ALA A 18 -54.36 16.46 -2.20
C ALA A 18 -53.23 17.41 -1.78
N GLY A 19 -52.05 16.86 -1.52
CA GLY A 19 -50.82 17.62 -1.34
C GLY A 19 -50.24 18.00 -2.71
N ILE A 20 -50.17 19.30 -2.97
CA ILE A 20 -49.34 19.87 -4.03
C ILE A 20 -47.90 19.45 -3.75
N VAL A 21 -47.33 18.58 -4.58
CA VAL A 21 -45.89 18.33 -4.58
C VAL A 21 -45.24 19.56 -5.18
N ALA A 22 -44.76 20.46 -4.32
CA ALA A 22 -43.77 21.45 -4.73
C ALA A 22 -42.55 20.65 -5.19
N ALA A 23 -42.25 20.69 -6.49
CA ALA A 23 -40.98 20.21 -7.00
C ALA A 23 -39.88 20.98 -6.27
N LEU A 24 -39.15 20.29 -5.40
CA LEU A 24 -37.87 20.78 -4.88
C LEU A 24 -36.99 21.11 -6.09
N PRO A 25 -36.13 22.15 -6.03
CA PRO A 25 -35.17 22.38 -7.10
C PRO A 25 -34.39 21.09 -7.30
N ALA A 26 -34.42 20.55 -8.52
CA ALA A 26 -33.51 19.48 -8.89
C ALA A 26 -32.10 20.01 -8.60
N SER A 27 -31.40 19.44 -7.62
CA SER A 27 -29.97 19.71 -7.46
C SER A 27 -29.33 19.42 -8.81
N ALA A 28 -28.84 20.47 -9.48
CA ALA A 28 -28.05 20.32 -10.68
C ALA A 28 -26.91 19.36 -10.32
N ALA A 29 -26.79 18.25 -11.07
CA ALA A 29 -25.69 17.32 -10.91
C ALA A 29 -24.38 18.11 -10.94
N ALA A 30 -23.46 17.80 -10.01
CA ALA A 30 -22.17 18.47 -9.94
C ALA A 30 -21.48 18.40 -11.31
N GLY A 31 -21.22 19.55 -11.94
CA GLY A 31 -20.71 19.56 -13.32
C GLY A 31 -19.27 19.08 -13.43
N CYS A 32 -18.45 19.31 -12.40
CA CYS A 32 -17.01 19.05 -12.40
C CYS A 32 -16.40 19.21 -11.00
N ASP A 33 -15.22 18.61 -10.83
CA ASP A 33 -14.28 18.91 -9.75
C ASP A 33 -12.98 19.46 -10.33
N VAL A 34 -12.42 20.50 -9.70
CA VAL A 34 -11.21 21.16 -10.19
C VAL A 34 -10.22 21.35 -9.05
N LYS A 35 -9.06 20.73 -9.20
CA LYS A 35 -7.92 20.95 -8.33
C LYS A 35 -6.94 21.91 -9.01
N TYR A 36 -6.87 23.13 -8.48
CA TYR A 36 -5.91 24.14 -8.90
C TYR A 36 -4.76 24.20 -7.91
N THR A 37 -3.53 23.97 -8.36
CA THR A 37 -2.34 23.98 -7.50
C THR A 37 -1.28 24.89 -8.07
N VAL A 38 -0.80 25.85 -7.28
CA VAL A 38 0.43 26.59 -7.61
C VAL A 38 1.62 25.69 -7.27
N ALA A 39 2.15 25.01 -8.29
CA ALA A 39 3.20 24.01 -8.14
C ALA A 39 4.54 24.63 -7.75
N SER A 40 4.81 25.83 -8.24
CA SER A 40 5.97 26.64 -7.85
C SER A 40 5.66 28.13 -8.08
N GLN A 41 6.31 28.99 -7.32
CA GLN A 41 6.24 30.44 -7.50
C GLN A 41 7.60 31.08 -7.24
N TRP A 42 7.89 32.14 -7.97
CA TRP A 42 9.11 32.94 -7.87
C TRP A 42 8.78 34.41 -8.07
N ASN A 43 9.81 35.27 -8.11
CA ASN A 43 9.61 36.71 -8.24
C ASN A 43 8.84 37.04 -9.54
N ASN A 44 7.64 37.60 -9.39
CA ASN A 44 6.70 37.96 -10.44
C ASN A 44 6.21 36.80 -11.36
N GLY A 45 6.45 35.54 -11.00
CA GLY A 45 6.03 34.38 -11.81
C GLY A 45 5.59 33.17 -10.98
N PHE A 46 4.79 32.30 -11.58
CA PHE A 46 4.34 31.04 -10.98
C PHE A 46 4.01 29.99 -12.05
N THR A 47 4.08 28.72 -11.67
CA THR A 47 3.54 27.61 -12.43
C THR A 47 2.34 27.04 -11.71
N ALA A 48 1.21 26.89 -12.42
CA ALA A 48 0.01 26.24 -11.91
C ALA A 48 -0.32 24.97 -12.69
N ASN A 49 -0.75 23.95 -11.95
CA ASN A 49 -1.33 22.72 -12.48
C ASN A 49 -2.81 22.70 -12.16
N VAL A 50 -3.63 22.33 -13.14
CA VAL A 50 -5.08 22.22 -13.03
C VAL A 50 -5.48 20.80 -13.42
N ASN A 51 -6.04 20.06 -12.47
CA ASN A 51 -6.69 18.78 -12.73
C ASN A 51 -8.20 18.99 -12.76
N LEU A 52 -8.84 18.61 -13.86
CA LEU A 52 -10.26 18.71 -14.13
C LEU A 52 -10.85 17.31 -14.19
N THR A 53 -11.78 17.01 -13.29
CA THR A 53 -12.60 15.78 -13.31
C THR A 53 -14.00 16.13 -13.77
N ASN A 54 -14.51 15.42 -14.79
CA ASN A 54 -15.89 15.56 -15.21
C ASN A 54 -16.80 14.72 -14.30
N LEU A 55 -17.71 15.35 -13.57
CA LEU A 55 -18.66 14.67 -12.69
C LEU A 55 -20.08 14.60 -13.29
N GLY A 56 -20.30 15.25 -14.42
CA GLY A 56 -21.56 15.22 -15.17
C GLY A 56 -21.55 14.27 -16.36
N ASP A 57 -22.42 14.52 -17.33
CA ASP A 57 -22.50 13.75 -18.57
C ASP A 57 -21.17 13.80 -19.35
N PRO A 58 -20.83 12.75 -20.12
CA PRO A 58 -19.63 12.74 -20.95
C PRO A 58 -19.58 13.94 -21.91
N VAL A 59 -18.42 14.60 -21.99
CA VAL A 59 -18.18 15.72 -22.92
C VAL A 59 -17.14 15.33 -23.95
N THR A 60 -17.37 15.68 -25.22
CA THR A 60 -16.43 15.42 -26.32
C THR A 60 -15.36 16.51 -26.45
N SER A 61 -15.64 17.70 -25.90
CA SER A 61 -14.69 18.80 -25.77
C SER A 61 -14.96 19.52 -24.44
N TRP A 62 -13.92 19.72 -23.62
CA TRP A 62 -14.02 20.54 -22.41
C TRP A 62 -13.49 21.95 -22.64
N THR A 63 -14.21 22.91 -22.05
CA THR A 63 -13.81 24.31 -21.86
C THR A 63 -13.94 24.63 -20.38
N LEU A 64 -12.83 24.98 -19.74
CA LEU A 64 -12.79 25.38 -18.34
C LEU A 64 -12.62 26.90 -18.23
N THR A 65 -13.48 27.56 -17.45
CA THR A 65 -13.40 29.00 -17.21
C THR A 65 -13.26 29.31 -15.73
N TRP A 66 -12.44 30.31 -15.39
CA TRP A 66 -12.31 30.86 -14.04
C TRP A 66 -11.86 32.33 -14.10
N SER A 67 -11.85 33.00 -12.94
CA SER A 67 -11.39 34.38 -12.80
C SER A 67 -10.26 34.50 -11.80
N PHE A 68 -9.20 35.20 -12.20
CA PHE A 68 -8.11 35.62 -11.32
C PHE A 68 -8.51 36.86 -10.51
N ALA A 69 -8.19 36.85 -9.21
CA ALA A 69 -8.59 37.90 -8.28
C ALA A 69 -7.57 39.04 -8.13
N ASN A 70 -6.30 38.81 -8.51
CA ASN A 70 -5.19 39.73 -8.18
C ASN A 70 -4.36 40.13 -9.40
N GLY A 71 -4.99 40.19 -10.58
CA GLY A 71 -4.33 40.66 -11.81
C GLY A 71 -3.32 39.70 -12.41
N GLN A 72 -3.31 38.42 -11.99
CA GLN A 72 -2.44 37.41 -12.59
C GLN A 72 -2.67 37.29 -14.10
N GLN A 73 -1.60 37.06 -14.87
CA GLN A 73 -1.68 36.88 -16.34
C GLN A 73 -1.00 35.59 -16.77
N ILE A 74 -1.69 34.74 -17.54
CA ILE A 74 -1.11 33.53 -18.14
C ILE A 74 -0.14 33.94 -19.25
N THR A 75 1.07 33.39 -19.20
CA THR A 75 2.13 33.67 -20.19
C THR A 75 2.34 32.48 -21.15
N GLN A 76 2.16 31.25 -20.67
CA GLN A 76 2.30 30.04 -21.48
C GLN A 76 1.47 28.91 -20.88
N ALA A 77 0.78 28.13 -21.71
CA ALA A 77 0.03 26.94 -21.28
C ALA A 77 0.46 25.69 -22.06
N TRP A 78 0.30 24.52 -21.47
CA TRP A 78 0.51 23.21 -22.09
C TRP A 78 -0.63 22.26 -21.74
N ASN A 79 -0.88 21.28 -22.62
CA ASN A 79 -2.04 20.37 -22.55
C ASN A 79 -3.41 21.07 -22.54
N ALA A 80 -3.43 22.37 -22.84
CA ALA A 80 -4.62 23.18 -23.07
C ALA A 80 -4.24 24.42 -23.91
N SER A 81 -5.21 24.97 -24.63
CA SER A 81 -5.11 26.33 -25.17
C SER A 81 -5.78 27.29 -24.20
N ALA A 82 -5.03 28.25 -23.66
CA ALA A 82 -5.53 29.24 -22.72
C ALA A 82 -5.65 30.62 -23.38
N SER A 83 -6.75 31.31 -23.12
CA SER A 83 -6.99 32.70 -23.51
C SER A 83 -7.48 33.49 -22.31
N GLN A 84 -7.07 34.75 -22.21
CA GLN A 84 -7.37 35.60 -21.06
C GLN A 84 -7.78 37.01 -21.51
N SER A 85 -8.79 37.56 -20.84
CA SER A 85 -9.21 38.96 -20.99
C SER A 85 -9.45 39.55 -19.60
N GLY A 86 -8.60 40.50 -19.19
CA GLY A 86 -8.58 40.98 -17.81
C GLY A 86 -8.29 39.84 -16.83
N GLY A 87 -9.15 39.66 -15.84
CA GLY A 87 -9.07 38.52 -14.90
C GLY A 87 -9.70 37.23 -15.41
N GLN A 88 -10.51 37.26 -16.47
CA GLN A 88 -11.26 36.09 -16.94
C GLN A 88 -10.39 35.20 -17.83
N VAL A 89 -10.28 33.93 -17.47
CA VAL A 89 -9.54 32.91 -18.23
C VAL A 89 -10.50 31.88 -18.84
N THR A 90 -10.20 31.46 -20.06
CA THR A 90 -10.81 30.33 -20.75
C THR A 90 -9.72 29.38 -21.22
N ALA A 91 -9.71 28.15 -20.70
CA ALA A 91 -8.85 27.05 -21.13
C ALA A 91 -9.66 26.01 -21.90
N ARG A 92 -9.17 25.56 -23.06
CA ARG A 92 -9.79 24.50 -23.87
C ARG A 92 -8.85 23.31 -24.02
N GLY A 93 -9.40 22.11 -24.02
CA GLY A 93 -8.63 20.87 -24.19
C GLY A 93 -7.81 20.84 -25.47
N ALA A 94 -6.62 20.24 -25.38
CA ALA A 94 -5.82 19.87 -26.54
C ALA A 94 -6.44 18.61 -27.16
N GLY A 95 -6.42 18.47 -28.49
CA GLY A 95 -7.20 17.41 -29.18
C GLY A 95 -7.08 15.98 -28.60
N HIS A 96 -5.94 15.62 -28.02
CA HIS A 96 -5.71 14.30 -27.39
C HIS A 96 -6.37 14.13 -26.01
N ASN A 97 -6.71 15.22 -25.30
CA ASN A 97 -7.31 15.22 -23.96
C ASN A 97 -8.66 15.94 -23.91
N ALA A 98 -9.26 16.30 -25.05
CA ALA A 98 -10.48 17.10 -25.12
C ALA A 98 -11.76 16.34 -24.69
N SER A 99 -11.78 15.02 -24.84
CA SER A 99 -12.94 14.19 -24.45
C SER A 99 -12.80 13.70 -23.01
N LEU A 100 -13.84 13.88 -22.21
CA LEU A 100 -13.91 13.41 -20.81
C LEU A 100 -15.22 12.66 -20.58
N GLY A 101 -15.12 11.35 -20.31
CA GLY A 101 -16.24 10.58 -19.78
C GLY A 101 -16.61 11.01 -18.36
N THR A 102 -17.77 10.57 -17.87
CA THR A 102 -18.16 10.75 -16.47
C THR A 102 -17.16 10.05 -15.55
N GLY A 103 -16.68 10.76 -14.53
CA GLY A 103 -15.63 10.32 -13.61
C GLY A 103 -14.21 10.36 -14.18
N ALA A 104 -14.02 10.72 -15.46
CA ALA A 104 -12.70 10.84 -16.06
C ALA A 104 -12.05 12.19 -15.73
N SER A 105 -10.72 12.18 -15.61
CA SER A 105 -9.93 13.36 -15.31
C SER A 105 -8.93 13.69 -16.42
N THR A 106 -8.60 14.97 -16.54
CA THR A 106 -7.46 15.44 -17.34
C THR A 106 -6.73 16.56 -16.62
N SER A 107 -5.45 16.70 -16.93
CA SER A 107 -4.58 17.71 -16.34
C SER A 107 -3.97 18.60 -17.42
N PHE A 108 -3.94 19.90 -17.14
CA PHE A 108 -3.17 20.87 -17.91
C PHE A 108 -2.40 21.80 -16.96
N GLY A 109 -1.44 22.54 -17.49
CA GLY A 109 -0.65 23.46 -16.69
C GLY A 109 -0.35 24.74 -17.45
N PHE A 110 0.05 25.76 -16.71
CA PHE A 110 0.46 27.03 -17.28
C PHE A 110 1.44 27.77 -16.38
N ASN A 111 2.28 28.59 -17.01
CA ASN A 111 3.03 29.64 -16.35
C ASN A 111 2.22 30.93 -16.37
N GLY A 112 2.27 31.68 -15.27
CA GLY A 112 1.65 32.98 -15.15
C GLY A 112 2.55 33.98 -14.44
N SER A 113 2.26 35.27 -14.65
CA SER A 113 2.83 36.38 -13.90
C SER A 113 1.86 36.85 -12.83
N TRP A 114 2.40 37.43 -11.76
CA TRP A 114 1.63 37.98 -10.65
C TRP A 114 2.36 39.17 -10.02
N VAL A 115 1.63 40.05 -9.35
CA VAL A 115 2.19 41.18 -8.60
C VAL A 115 1.49 41.28 -7.25
N GLY A 116 2.27 41.35 -6.16
CA GLY A 116 1.77 41.59 -4.81
C GLY A 116 1.09 40.38 -4.16
N THR A 117 -0.04 39.91 -4.68
CA THR A 117 -0.78 38.76 -4.13
C THR A 117 -1.11 37.78 -5.24
N ASN A 118 -0.96 36.48 -4.97
CA ASN A 118 -1.28 35.42 -5.93
C ASN A 118 -2.33 34.46 -5.36
N SER A 119 -3.56 34.95 -5.14
CA SER A 119 -4.63 34.08 -4.68
C SER A 119 -5.12 33.17 -5.81
N VAL A 120 -5.33 31.92 -5.44
CA VAL A 120 -5.99 30.91 -6.26
C VAL A 120 -7.43 31.32 -6.67
N PRO A 121 -7.91 30.87 -7.84
CA PRO A 121 -9.29 31.12 -8.25
C PRO A 121 -10.29 30.41 -7.32
N ALA A 122 -11.38 31.11 -6.96
CA ALA A 122 -12.38 30.61 -6.01
C ALA A 122 -13.52 29.82 -6.67
N GLY A 123 -13.59 29.79 -8.01
CA GLY A 123 -14.66 29.13 -8.73
C GLY A 123 -14.26 28.80 -10.17
N PHE A 124 -14.77 27.66 -10.63
CA PHE A 124 -14.54 27.13 -11.98
C PHE A 124 -15.88 26.75 -12.62
N ALA A 125 -15.94 26.79 -13.95
CA ALA A 125 -17.08 26.24 -14.69
C ALA A 125 -16.61 25.44 -15.89
N LEU A 126 -17.13 24.22 -16.04
CA LEU A 126 -16.92 23.32 -17.18
C LEU A 126 -18.06 23.49 -18.17
N ASN A 127 -17.76 23.91 -19.40
CA ASN A 127 -18.73 24.13 -20.47
C ASN A 127 -19.91 25.03 -20.07
N GLY A 128 -19.67 25.99 -19.17
CA GLY A 128 -20.69 26.90 -18.63
C GLY A 128 -21.40 26.41 -17.37
N THR A 129 -21.18 25.16 -16.95
CA THR A 129 -21.73 24.59 -15.70
C THR A 129 -20.74 24.77 -14.56
N ALA A 130 -21.15 25.39 -13.46
CA ALA A 130 -20.29 25.61 -12.29
C ALA A 130 -19.80 24.28 -11.67
N CYS A 131 -18.51 24.22 -11.34
CA CYS A 131 -17.95 23.13 -10.56
C CYS A 131 -18.33 23.32 -9.08
N THR A 132 -19.07 22.36 -8.51
CA THR A 132 -19.53 22.43 -7.11
C THR A 132 -18.69 21.57 -6.16
N GLY A 133 -17.65 20.89 -6.66
CA GLY A 133 -16.53 20.44 -5.84
C GLY A 133 -15.72 21.67 -5.42
N ALA A 134 -15.61 21.93 -4.11
CA ALA A 134 -14.92 23.13 -3.63
C ALA A 134 -13.47 23.14 -4.14
N PRO A 135 -13.00 24.21 -4.81
CA PRO A 135 -11.61 24.28 -5.25
C PRO A 135 -10.70 24.28 -4.02
N SER A 136 -10.01 23.16 -3.80
CA SER A 136 -9.06 23.01 -2.70
C SER A 136 -7.74 23.62 -3.13
N ALA A 137 -7.49 24.83 -2.66
CA ALA A 137 -6.31 25.59 -2.99
C ALA A 137 -5.30 25.63 -1.86
N THR A 138 -4.07 25.23 -2.16
CA THR A 138 -2.92 25.37 -1.26
C THR A 138 -1.97 26.44 -1.81
N THR A 139 -1.73 27.49 -1.03
CA THR A 139 -0.68 28.49 -1.30
C THR A 139 0.45 28.28 -0.27
N PRO A 140 1.71 28.10 -0.69
CA PRO A 140 2.86 28.06 0.23
C PRO A 140 3.20 29.44 0.83
N PRO A 141 3.86 29.51 2.01
CA PRO A 141 4.21 30.78 2.67
C PRO A 141 5.24 31.61 1.88
N THR A 142 5.15 32.95 1.98
CA THR A 142 5.88 33.96 1.19
C THR A 142 7.17 34.51 1.81
N THR A 143 7.87 33.76 2.65
CA THR A 143 9.21 34.18 3.13
C THR A 143 10.26 33.09 2.95
N PRO A 144 11.35 33.34 2.19
CA PRO A 144 12.49 32.43 2.11
C PRO A 144 13.15 32.27 3.49
N PRO A 145 13.33 31.05 4.02
CA PRO A 145 14.20 30.83 5.17
C PRO A 145 15.65 31.03 4.72
N THR A 146 16.37 31.92 5.38
CA THR A 146 17.82 32.15 5.18
C THR A 146 18.71 31.09 5.87
N THR A 147 18.18 29.90 6.16
CA THR A 147 18.97 28.78 6.69
C THR A 147 18.49 27.46 6.11
N PRO A 148 19.37 26.65 5.49
CA PRO A 148 19.07 25.26 5.14
C PRO A 148 18.56 24.50 6.38
N PRO A 149 17.57 23.59 6.26
CA PRO A 149 17.20 22.73 7.38
C PRO A 149 18.39 21.81 7.70
N THR A 150 19.10 22.09 8.78
CA THR A 150 20.25 21.30 9.26
C THR A 150 19.85 20.16 10.19
N THR A 151 18.55 19.84 10.32
CA THR A 151 18.11 18.77 11.23
C THR A 151 17.36 17.67 10.45
N PRO A 152 17.95 16.47 10.36
CA PRO A 152 17.31 15.27 9.83
C PRO A 152 16.35 14.67 10.84
N PRO A 153 15.44 13.79 10.39
CA PRO A 153 14.65 12.98 11.29
C PRO A 153 15.55 11.95 12.00
N ASN A 154 15.84 12.20 13.28
CA ASN A 154 16.53 11.29 14.18
C ASN A 154 15.77 9.94 14.27
N THR A 155 16.42 8.79 14.03
CA THR A 155 15.83 7.44 14.15
C THR A 155 15.74 6.90 15.57
N GLY A 156 15.87 7.76 16.59
CA GLY A 156 15.14 7.45 17.81
C GLY A 156 13.68 7.72 17.48
N PRO A 157 12.76 6.72 17.47
CA PRO A 157 11.37 7.09 17.53
C PRO A 157 11.24 7.92 18.81
N THR A 158 10.88 9.19 18.67
CA THR A 158 10.31 9.93 19.78
C THR A 158 8.92 9.31 19.96
N THR A 159 8.88 8.11 20.55
CA THR A 159 7.71 7.26 20.81
C THR A 159 6.81 7.82 21.89
N SER A 160 7.13 8.99 22.45
CA SER A 160 6.13 9.71 23.22
C SER A 160 5.40 10.63 22.26
N PRO A 161 4.12 10.33 21.93
CA PRO A 161 3.24 11.34 21.40
C PRO A 161 3.38 12.63 22.22
N PRO A 162 3.19 13.82 21.61
CA PRO A 162 3.12 15.07 22.34
C PRO A 162 2.23 14.93 23.57
N THR A 163 2.64 15.53 24.68
CA THR A 163 1.93 15.45 25.96
C THR A 163 0.44 15.80 25.75
N GLY A 164 -0.45 14.90 26.16
CA GLY A 164 -1.91 15.06 25.94
C GLY A 164 -2.47 14.35 24.70
N SER A 165 -1.67 13.60 23.94
CA SER A 165 -2.20 12.70 22.91
C SER A 165 -2.99 11.54 23.54
N PRO A 166 -4.04 11.03 22.87
CA PRO A 166 -4.76 9.86 23.35
C PRO A 166 -3.86 8.62 23.37
N GLU A 167 -4.20 7.66 24.23
CA GLU A 167 -3.61 6.33 24.19
C GLU A 167 -3.87 5.68 22.81
N TRP A 168 -2.91 4.87 22.35
CA TRP A 168 -3.02 4.14 21.08
C TRP A 168 -4.33 3.35 20.99
N GLY A 169 -5.02 3.46 19.85
CA GLY A 169 -6.32 2.80 19.62
C GLY A 169 -7.52 3.47 20.33
N ARG A 170 -7.32 4.52 21.15
CA ARG A 170 -8.41 5.14 21.92
C ARG A 170 -8.98 6.41 21.28
N GLY A 171 -8.19 7.16 20.53
CA GLY A 171 -8.62 8.46 20.00
C GLY A 171 -7.96 8.81 18.68
N LEU A 172 -8.58 9.76 17.97
CA LEU A 172 -8.05 10.32 16.74
C LEU A 172 -6.77 11.14 17.00
N PRO A 173 -5.95 11.39 15.97
CA PRO A 173 -4.82 12.30 16.09
C PRO A 173 -5.24 13.69 16.55
N PRO A 174 -4.33 14.46 17.21
CA PRO A 174 -4.60 15.84 17.56
C PRO A 174 -5.05 16.66 16.35
N ALA A 175 -6.02 17.57 16.53
CA ALA A 175 -6.66 18.31 15.42
C ALA A 175 -5.70 19.16 14.55
N GLY A 176 -4.50 19.47 15.04
CA GLY A 176 -3.46 20.20 14.30
C GLY A 176 -2.32 19.32 13.77
N ALA A 177 -2.41 18.00 13.91
CA ALA A 177 -1.36 17.10 13.44
C ALA A 177 -1.33 17.04 11.90
N VAL A 178 -0.13 17.03 11.32
CA VAL A 178 0.03 16.89 9.87
C VAL A 178 -0.13 15.41 9.52
N HIS A 179 -1.01 15.10 8.57
CA HIS A 179 -1.28 13.72 8.16
C HIS A 179 -0.43 13.32 6.95
N SER A 180 0.03 12.07 6.94
CA SER A 180 0.62 11.43 5.77
C SER A 180 -0.42 11.11 4.71
N ARG A 181 0.00 10.90 3.45
CA ARG A 181 -0.92 10.43 2.39
C ARG A 181 -1.54 9.08 2.73
N ALA A 182 -0.77 8.17 3.34
CA ALA A 182 -1.27 6.87 3.80
C ALA A 182 -2.40 7.02 4.84
N TYR A 183 -2.30 8.00 5.75
CA TYR A 183 -3.39 8.27 6.70
C TYR A 183 -4.61 8.87 6.01
N HIS A 184 -4.42 9.77 5.04
CA HIS A 184 -5.51 10.31 4.23
C HIS A 184 -6.29 9.25 3.46
N ILE A 185 -5.62 8.21 2.95
CA ILE A 185 -6.27 7.08 2.28
C ILE A 185 -7.29 6.38 3.18
N ILE A 186 -6.98 6.25 4.47
CA ILE A 186 -7.89 5.66 5.46
C ILE A 186 -9.03 6.61 5.78
N MET A 187 -8.80 7.93 5.82
CA MET A 187 -9.84 8.91 6.12
C MET A 187 -10.85 9.11 4.98
N ALA A 188 -10.40 9.02 3.73
CA ALA A 188 -11.18 9.37 2.55
C ALA A 188 -12.14 8.25 2.14
N ASP A 189 -13.31 8.63 1.63
CA ASP A 189 -14.30 7.68 1.13
C ASP A 189 -13.91 7.14 -0.24
N GLY A 190 -13.79 5.81 -0.34
CA GLY A 190 -13.57 5.09 -1.60
C GLY A 190 -12.13 4.89 -2.07
N THR A 191 -11.10 5.41 -1.38
CA THR A 191 -9.68 5.24 -1.81
C THR A 191 -8.88 4.25 -0.96
N GLY A 192 -9.49 3.62 0.04
CA GLY A 192 -8.85 2.67 0.96
C GLY A 192 -9.82 1.56 1.40
N TYR A 193 -9.53 0.91 2.53
CA TYR A 193 -10.40 -0.10 3.12
C TYR A 193 -11.80 0.49 3.38
N THR A 194 -12.82 -0.18 2.84
CA THR A 194 -14.22 0.19 3.02
C THR A 194 -14.88 -0.87 3.89
N PRO A 195 -15.20 -0.56 5.16
CA PRO A 195 -15.80 -1.54 6.06
C PRO A 195 -17.12 -2.08 5.53
N ARG A 196 -17.28 -3.40 5.60
CA ARG A 196 -18.53 -4.13 5.35
C ARG A 196 -19.47 -4.00 6.54
N ALA A 197 -20.70 -4.47 6.36
CA ALA A 197 -21.66 -4.60 7.46
C ALA A 197 -21.06 -5.49 8.57
N ASN A 198 -21.02 -4.97 9.80
CA ASN A 198 -20.46 -5.58 11.02
C ASN A 198 -18.93 -5.52 11.19
N GLU A 199 -18.20 -4.90 10.27
CA GLU A 199 -16.78 -4.59 10.46
C GLU A 199 -16.60 -3.25 11.22
N CYS A 200 -15.40 -3.03 11.76
CA CYS A 200 -15.05 -1.79 12.44
C CYS A 200 -15.21 -0.58 11.52
N SER A 201 -15.78 0.51 12.06
CA SER A 201 -15.93 1.74 11.29
C SER A 201 -14.57 2.35 10.93
N ARG A 202 -14.57 3.19 9.89
CA ARG A 202 -13.40 3.97 9.50
C ARG A 202 -12.88 4.84 10.64
N GLU A 203 -13.77 5.41 11.45
CA GLU A 203 -13.37 6.20 12.62
C GLU A 203 -12.59 5.36 13.65
N ILE A 204 -13.03 4.12 13.91
CA ILE A 204 -12.30 3.20 14.80
C ILE A 204 -10.93 2.88 14.20
N HIS A 205 -10.88 2.59 12.91
CA HIS A 205 -9.63 2.34 12.19
C HIS A 205 -8.65 3.53 12.27
N MET A 206 -9.15 4.76 12.21
CA MET A 206 -8.35 5.97 12.31
C MET A 206 -7.71 6.20 13.70
N ARG A 207 -8.14 5.48 14.75
CA ARG A 207 -7.55 5.56 16.11
C ARG A 207 -6.20 4.84 16.20
N TYR A 208 -5.87 4.04 15.20
CA TYR A 208 -4.63 3.29 15.12
C TYR A 208 -3.61 4.05 14.29
N TRP A 209 -2.91 4.95 14.96
CA TRP A 209 -1.93 5.84 14.33
C TRP A 209 -0.65 5.98 15.16
N THR A 210 0.42 6.41 14.50
CA THR A 210 1.70 6.78 15.13
C THR A 210 2.30 7.98 14.42
N TYR A 211 3.22 8.68 15.09
CA TYR A 211 4.09 9.64 14.41
C TYR A 211 5.21 8.90 13.66
N GLY A 212 5.43 9.29 12.41
CA GLY A 212 6.63 8.91 11.67
C GLY A 212 7.81 9.79 12.05
N PRO A 213 9.04 9.43 11.61
CA PRO A 213 10.24 10.23 11.87
C PRO A 213 10.17 11.68 11.35
N ASP A 214 9.34 11.95 10.34
CA ASP A 214 9.10 13.29 9.78
C ASP A 214 8.05 14.11 10.54
N GLY A 215 7.54 13.59 11.67
CA GLY A 215 6.54 14.25 12.51
C GLY A 215 5.11 14.21 11.97
N LYS A 216 4.85 13.51 10.86
CA LYS A 216 3.49 13.30 10.36
C LYS A 216 2.82 12.11 11.04
N VAL A 217 1.49 12.09 11.01
CA VAL A 217 0.65 10.97 11.44
C VAL A 217 0.57 9.94 10.34
N TYR A 218 0.87 8.69 10.67
CA TYR A 218 0.73 7.52 9.82
C TYR A 218 -0.23 6.52 10.44
N PRO A 219 -0.90 5.71 9.62
CA PRO A 219 -1.48 4.48 10.14
C PRO A 219 -0.40 3.60 10.75
N THR A 220 -0.80 2.78 11.70
CA THR A 220 0.05 1.76 12.31
C THR A 220 -0.76 0.48 12.53
N TRP A 221 -0.12 -0.52 13.11
CA TRP A 221 -0.74 -1.79 13.45
C TRP A 221 -1.99 -1.61 14.32
N HIS A 222 -3.00 -2.43 14.03
CA HIS A 222 -4.18 -2.64 14.86
C HIS A 222 -4.41 -4.16 15.04
N PRO A 223 -5.06 -4.60 16.13
CA PRO A 223 -5.45 -5.98 16.28
C PRO A 223 -6.53 -6.34 15.26
N ALA A 224 -6.74 -7.62 14.96
CA ALA A 224 -7.84 -8.03 14.07
C ALA A 224 -9.23 -7.66 14.63
N ARG A 225 -9.34 -7.59 15.96
CA ARG A 225 -10.55 -7.19 16.69
C ARG A 225 -10.24 -6.03 17.62
N ASP A 226 -10.96 -4.93 17.46
CA ASP A 226 -10.88 -3.76 18.34
C ASP A 226 -11.46 -4.09 19.73
N PRO A 227 -10.97 -3.49 20.83
CA PRO A 227 -11.51 -3.69 22.17
C PRO A 227 -13.02 -3.39 22.33
N SER A 228 -13.63 -2.62 21.43
CA SER A 228 -15.09 -2.43 21.37
C SER A 228 -15.86 -3.67 20.91
N GLY A 229 -15.18 -4.66 20.33
CA GLY A 229 -15.72 -5.92 19.88
C GLY A 229 -15.95 -6.03 18.37
N CYS A 230 -15.77 -4.97 17.58
CA CYS A 230 -15.83 -5.07 16.12
C CYS A 230 -14.55 -5.72 15.52
N ALA A 231 -14.65 -6.32 14.33
CA ALA A 231 -13.52 -6.90 13.60
C ALA A 231 -13.16 -6.07 12.36
N PHE A 232 -11.89 -5.98 12.00
CA PHE A 232 -11.40 -5.18 10.87
C PHE A 232 -11.43 -5.89 9.52
N GLY A 233 -11.92 -7.14 9.43
CA GLY A 233 -11.94 -7.90 8.18
C GLY A 233 -10.58 -8.33 7.65
N HIS A 234 -9.48 -7.71 8.11
CA HIS A 234 -8.10 -7.98 7.73
C HIS A 234 -7.17 -7.99 8.96
N GLU A 235 -5.94 -8.47 8.77
CA GLU A 235 -4.90 -8.56 9.81
C GLU A 235 -3.63 -7.81 9.42
N HIS A 236 -2.80 -7.47 10.40
CA HIS A 236 -1.49 -6.82 10.21
C HIS A 236 -0.34 -7.63 10.81
N GLY A 237 -0.52 -8.93 11.02
CA GLY A 237 0.45 -9.82 11.64
C GLY A 237 0.57 -9.62 13.15
N ASP A 238 1.77 -9.82 13.68
CA ASP A 238 2.02 -9.77 15.13
C ASP A 238 1.83 -8.38 15.73
N ASP A 239 1.39 -8.34 16.99
CA ASP A 239 1.47 -7.13 17.80
C ASP A 239 2.95 -6.72 17.98
N PRO A 240 3.38 -5.54 17.47
CA PRO A 240 4.76 -5.10 17.57
C PRO A 240 5.29 -5.07 19.01
N ARG A 241 4.42 -4.84 20.01
CA ARG A 241 4.78 -4.74 21.43
C ARG A 241 5.31 -6.05 22.01
N THR A 242 5.06 -7.17 21.34
CA THR A 242 5.59 -8.47 21.74
C THR A 242 7.08 -8.62 21.45
N SER A 243 7.66 -7.74 20.64
CA SER A 243 9.08 -7.80 20.32
C SER A 243 9.96 -7.15 21.38
N ASP A 244 11.10 -7.78 21.67
CA ASP A 244 12.16 -7.21 22.52
C ASP A 244 12.79 -5.94 21.90
N LEU A 245 12.55 -5.70 20.60
CA LEU A 245 12.98 -4.49 19.90
C LEU A 245 11.96 -3.35 19.96
N PHE A 246 10.75 -3.57 20.48
CA PHE A 246 9.68 -2.57 20.42
C PHE A 246 10.04 -1.25 21.11
N ALA A 247 10.70 -1.31 22.26
CA ALA A 247 11.13 -0.10 22.98
C ALA A 247 12.03 0.81 22.13
N THR A 248 12.76 0.22 21.18
CA THR A 248 13.70 0.91 20.31
C THR A 248 13.11 1.25 18.93
N ALA A 249 12.30 0.35 18.37
CA ALA A 249 11.70 0.50 17.04
C ALA A 249 10.40 1.31 17.06
N GLY A 250 9.62 1.20 18.15
CA GLY A 250 8.30 1.80 18.29
C GLY A 250 7.24 1.19 17.38
N TRP A 251 6.14 1.92 17.24
CA TRP A 251 5.06 1.57 16.32
C TRP A 251 5.50 1.76 14.86
N PRO A 252 5.30 0.77 13.99
CA PRO A 252 5.68 0.89 12.57
C PRO A 252 4.78 1.89 11.84
N ALA A 253 5.36 2.98 11.34
CA ALA A 253 4.65 3.92 10.48
C ALA A 253 4.39 3.30 9.09
N PHE A 254 3.13 2.96 8.81
CA PHE A 254 2.71 2.35 7.55
C PHE A 254 2.69 3.42 6.44
N GLY A 255 3.46 3.21 5.37
CA GLY A 255 3.60 4.15 4.26
C GLY A 255 4.65 5.26 4.45
N TYR A 256 5.50 5.19 5.48
CA TYR A 256 6.54 6.21 5.72
C TYR A 256 7.54 6.35 4.57
N THR A 257 8.15 5.24 4.14
CA THR A 257 9.12 5.25 3.05
C THR A 257 8.46 5.64 1.72
N SER A 258 7.23 5.18 1.50
CA SER A 258 6.42 5.62 0.36
C SER A 258 6.19 7.13 0.41
N GLU A 259 5.81 7.71 1.57
CA GLU A 259 5.61 9.15 1.73
C GLU A 259 6.90 9.96 1.43
N VAL A 260 8.07 9.46 1.84
CA VAL A 260 9.36 10.06 1.50
C VAL A 260 9.61 10.01 -0.01
N MET A 261 9.36 8.87 -0.65
CA MET A 261 9.43 8.73 -2.12
C MET A 261 8.49 9.73 -2.82
N LEU A 262 7.22 9.79 -2.42
CA LEU A 262 6.20 10.65 -3.01
C LEU A 262 6.50 12.14 -2.82
N GLY A 263 7.26 12.50 -1.78
CA GLY A 263 7.69 13.87 -1.51
C GLY A 263 8.92 14.32 -2.31
N ASN A 264 9.72 13.39 -2.83
CA ASN A 264 11.07 13.70 -3.34
C ASN A 264 11.36 13.15 -4.74
N LEU A 265 10.54 12.24 -5.27
CA LEU A 265 10.65 11.73 -6.63
C LEU A 265 9.55 12.30 -7.55
N PRO A 266 9.77 12.34 -8.88
CA PRO A 266 8.74 12.70 -9.85
C PRO A 266 7.51 11.82 -9.74
N GLU A 267 6.34 12.33 -10.14
CA GLU A 267 5.07 11.60 -10.08
C GLU A 267 5.10 10.27 -10.84
N SER A 268 5.89 10.19 -11.92
CA SER A 268 6.10 8.95 -12.68
C SER A 268 6.76 7.82 -11.89
N SER A 269 7.38 8.15 -10.74
CA SER A 269 8.10 7.24 -9.84
C SER A 269 7.29 6.90 -8.59
N HIS A 270 6.08 7.45 -8.46
CA HIS A 270 5.28 7.35 -7.25
C HIS A 270 4.72 5.94 -7.07
N ARG A 271 4.98 5.35 -5.91
CA ARG A 271 4.38 4.09 -5.47
C ARG A 271 3.62 4.31 -4.17
N HIS A 272 2.33 4.00 -4.20
CA HIS A 272 1.48 3.92 -3.01
C HIS A 272 1.35 2.46 -2.59
N GLU A 273 1.28 2.22 -1.28
CA GLU A 273 1.06 0.90 -0.69
C GLU A 273 -0.33 0.88 -0.04
N ASP A 274 -1.05 -0.22 -0.25
CA ASP A 274 -2.39 -0.37 0.30
C ASP A 274 -2.31 -0.67 1.79
N HIS A 275 -3.21 -0.07 2.57
CA HIS A 275 -3.18 -0.22 4.02
C HIS A 275 -3.21 -1.70 4.47
N VAL A 276 -4.13 -2.49 3.92
CA VAL A 276 -4.35 -3.90 4.28
C VAL A 276 -3.16 -4.82 3.97
N GLY A 277 -2.23 -4.36 3.11
CA GLY A 277 -1.05 -5.12 2.71
C GLY A 277 0.08 -5.11 3.73
N HIS A 278 0.08 -4.20 4.71
CA HIS A 278 1.16 -4.11 5.70
C HIS A 278 1.09 -5.25 6.72
N LYS A 279 2.14 -6.08 6.80
CA LYS A 279 2.28 -7.15 7.79
C LYS A 279 3.47 -6.91 8.71
N VAL A 280 3.23 -7.03 9.99
CA VAL A 280 4.23 -6.98 11.05
C VAL A 280 4.62 -8.40 11.42
N LEU A 281 5.92 -8.60 11.62
CA LEU A 281 6.45 -9.83 12.20
C LEU A 281 7.36 -9.48 13.38
N ALA A 282 7.11 -10.15 14.50
CA ALA A 282 7.94 -10.15 15.69
C ALA A 282 8.46 -11.56 15.98
N VAL A 283 9.78 -11.71 16.06
CA VAL A 283 10.47 -12.94 16.46
C VAL A 283 11.53 -12.57 17.50
N ASN A 284 11.45 -13.13 18.70
CA ASN A 284 12.46 -12.93 19.74
C ASN A 284 13.28 -14.20 19.93
N ASN A 285 14.53 -14.04 20.34
CA ASN A 285 15.41 -15.13 20.74
C ASN A 285 15.61 -16.22 19.66
N SER A 286 15.67 -15.83 18.38
CA SER A 286 15.92 -16.75 17.26
C SER A 286 17.39 -17.19 17.24
N ASN A 287 17.64 -18.49 17.28
CA ASN A 287 19.00 -19.04 17.26
C ASN A 287 19.60 -19.01 15.86
N VAL A 288 20.81 -18.47 15.74
CA VAL A 288 21.67 -18.59 14.55
C VAL A 288 22.61 -19.77 14.75
N ILE A 289 22.53 -20.77 13.87
CA ILE A 289 23.31 -22.00 13.98
C ILE A 289 24.52 -21.95 13.03
N GLN A 290 25.68 -22.40 13.51
CA GLN A 290 26.89 -22.50 12.70
C GLN A 290 26.68 -23.47 11.53
N GLY A 291 27.05 -23.04 10.32
CA GLY A 291 26.94 -23.85 9.10
C GLY A 291 25.54 -23.89 8.48
N ASP A 292 24.54 -23.29 9.14
CA ASP A 292 23.25 -22.99 8.54
C ASP A 292 23.44 -21.93 7.44
N ASN A 293 22.94 -22.22 6.25
CA ASN A 293 22.91 -21.29 5.12
C ASN A 293 21.50 -20.73 4.85
N GLY A 294 20.55 -20.98 5.76
CA GLY A 294 19.17 -20.54 5.69
C GLY A 294 18.32 -21.25 4.63
N THR A 295 18.88 -22.22 3.90
CA THR A 295 18.17 -22.94 2.82
C THR A 295 17.59 -24.28 3.25
N SER A 296 17.96 -24.80 4.43
CA SER A 296 17.44 -26.09 4.88
C SER A 296 16.00 -25.96 5.40
N PHE A 297 15.11 -26.79 4.85
CA PHE A 297 13.73 -26.89 5.31
C PHE A 297 13.63 -27.52 6.71
N PHE A 298 14.60 -28.35 7.08
CA PHE A 298 14.72 -28.95 8.41
C PHE A 298 15.56 -28.08 9.34
N PRO A 299 15.33 -28.16 10.67
CA PRO A 299 16.14 -27.46 11.66
C PRO A 299 17.62 -27.85 11.50
N PRO A 300 18.53 -26.92 11.19
CA PRO A 300 19.94 -27.24 11.11
C PRO A 300 20.47 -27.71 12.46
N SER A 301 21.34 -28.72 12.43
CA SER A 301 22.07 -29.21 13.60
C SER A 301 23.43 -28.50 13.70
N GLY A 302 23.76 -27.94 14.86
CA GLY A 302 25.05 -27.30 15.09
C GLY A 302 25.04 -26.41 16.32
N PRO A 303 26.20 -25.85 16.70
CA PRO A 303 26.27 -24.91 17.81
C PRO A 303 25.61 -23.57 17.45
N THR A 304 24.89 -22.98 18.40
CA THR A 304 24.38 -21.61 18.30
C THR A 304 25.53 -20.61 18.40
N ILE A 305 25.64 -19.72 17.42
CA ILE A 305 26.69 -18.69 17.36
C ILE A 305 26.18 -17.29 17.71
N ALA A 306 24.87 -17.08 17.59
CA ALA A 306 24.20 -15.85 18.01
C ALA A 306 22.72 -16.09 18.30
N THR A 307 22.13 -15.18 19.05
CA THR A 307 20.67 -15.09 19.27
C THR A 307 20.20 -13.76 18.72
N CYS A 308 19.15 -13.79 17.89
CA CYS A 308 18.63 -12.63 17.18
C CYS A 308 17.17 -12.34 17.51
N ASP A 309 16.86 -11.06 17.65
CA ASP A 309 15.51 -10.53 17.67
C ASP A 309 15.24 -9.82 16.34
N VAL A 310 14.02 -9.98 15.82
CA VAL A 310 13.57 -9.40 14.57
C VAL A 310 12.21 -8.74 14.79
N LEU A 311 12.10 -7.48 14.40
CA LEU A 311 10.85 -6.74 14.28
C LEU A 311 10.83 -6.03 12.94
N LEU A 312 9.96 -6.48 12.06
CA LEU A 312 9.79 -5.86 10.74
C LEU A 312 8.34 -5.56 10.44
N LYS A 313 8.15 -4.64 9.50
CA LYS A 313 6.94 -4.52 8.71
C LYS A 313 7.29 -4.64 7.23
N PHE A 314 6.51 -5.43 6.50
CA PHE A 314 6.61 -5.59 5.06
C PHE A 314 5.24 -5.43 4.41
N HIS A 315 5.15 -4.70 3.30
CA HIS A 315 3.92 -4.67 2.52
C HIS A 315 3.87 -5.86 1.54
N GLN A 316 2.89 -6.75 1.73
CA GLN A 316 2.72 -7.96 0.93
C GLN A 316 1.23 -8.26 0.68
N GLY A 317 0.74 -7.76 -0.45
CA GLY A 317 -0.63 -8.00 -0.93
C GLY A 317 -0.78 -9.37 -1.60
N THR A 318 -1.76 -10.17 -1.16
CA THR A 318 -1.96 -11.57 -1.56
C THR A 318 -3.20 -11.79 -2.43
N HIS A 319 -3.71 -10.73 -3.09
CA HIS A 319 -5.08 -10.74 -3.63
C HIS A 319 -5.33 -9.90 -4.86
N SER A 320 -4.63 -8.79 -4.99
CA SER A 320 -4.80 -7.83 -6.06
C SER A 320 -3.86 -8.24 -7.19
N PRO A 321 -4.13 -7.87 -8.44
CA PRO A 321 -3.22 -8.13 -9.55
C PRO A 321 -1.92 -7.31 -9.46
N ASP A 322 -1.82 -6.37 -8.51
CA ASP A 322 -0.70 -5.46 -8.28
C ASP A 322 0.66 -6.18 -8.31
N ALA A 323 0.80 -7.29 -7.57
CA ALA A 323 2.09 -7.97 -7.52
C ALA A 323 2.44 -8.83 -8.75
N PHE A 324 1.60 -8.86 -9.78
CA PHE A 324 2.04 -9.43 -11.06
C PHE A 324 3.01 -8.48 -11.77
N SER A 325 3.02 -7.18 -11.42
CA SER A 325 3.80 -6.16 -12.11
C SER A 325 4.63 -5.28 -11.17
N ASN A 326 4.08 -4.83 -10.03
CA ASN A 326 4.70 -3.87 -9.11
C ASN A 326 5.70 -4.52 -8.15
N ASN A 327 7.00 -4.47 -8.48
CA ASN A 327 8.01 -5.24 -7.75
C ASN A 327 8.59 -4.52 -6.52
N VAL A 328 8.29 -3.25 -6.30
CA VAL A 328 8.85 -2.48 -5.19
C VAL A 328 7.89 -2.39 -4.03
N HIS A 329 8.35 -2.78 -2.84
CA HIS A 329 7.53 -2.76 -1.65
C HIS A 329 8.24 -2.20 -0.42
N GLU A 330 7.46 -1.58 0.45
CA GLU A 330 7.99 -0.97 1.67
C GLU A 330 8.40 -2.04 2.70
N LEU A 331 9.66 -1.95 3.15
CA LEU A 331 10.21 -2.71 4.26
C LEU A 331 10.70 -1.75 5.35
N LEU A 332 10.21 -1.96 6.58
CA LEU A 332 10.78 -1.41 7.81
C LEU A 332 11.36 -2.61 8.55
N PHE A 333 12.66 -2.62 8.79
CA PHE A 333 13.38 -3.79 9.27
C PHE A 333 14.25 -3.43 10.47
N ASN A 334 14.00 -4.08 11.60
CA ASN A 334 14.82 -3.99 12.79
C ASN A 334 15.28 -5.40 13.15
N GLN A 335 16.58 -5.59 13.23
CA GLN A 335 17.16 -6.85 13.67
C GLN A 335 18.37 -6.60 14.53
N ARG A 336 18.45 -7.32 15.65
CA ARG A 336 19.58 -7.26 16.59
C ARG A 336 19.99 -8.67 16.96
N CYS A 337 21.26 -8.99 16.74
CA CYS A 337 21.86 -10.28 17.03
C CYS A 337 22.99 -10.11 18.06
N VAL A 338 23.00 -10.95 19.08
CA VAL A 338 24.03 -11.00 20.12
C VAL A 338 24.78 -12.32 20.00
N ALA A 339 26.09 -12.27 19.81
CA ALA A 339 26.93 -13.47 19.75
C ALA A 339 26.89 -14.25 21.08
N THR A 340 26.94 -15.58 21.02
CA THR A 340 26.84 -16.45 22.20
C THR A 340 28.03 -16.34 23.16
N ASN A 341 29.16 -15.78 22.71
CA ASN A 341 30.29 -15.42 23.58
C ASN A 341 30.08 -14.11 24.37
N GLY A 342 28.88 -13.51 24.30
CA GLY A 342 28.43 -12.41 25.14
C GLY A 342 28.92 -11.01 24.74
N GLY A 343 29.66 -10.87 23.64
CA GLY A 343 30.30 -9.60 23.30
C GLY A 343 29.75 -8.87 22.09
N GLN A 344 29.74 -9.54 20.93
CA GLN A 344 29.54 -8.84 19.67
C GLN A 344 28.05 -8.68 19.35
N VAL A 345 27.63 -7.43 19.16
CA VAL A 345 26.28 -7.08 18.67
C VAL A 345 26.34 -6.77 17.18
N THR A 346 25.42 -7.35 16.43
CA THR A 346 25.16 -7.01 15.03
C THR A 346 23.73 -6.52 14.90
N GLU A 347 23.53 -5.30 14.46
CA GLU A 347 22.24 -4.62 14.45
C GLU A 347 22.04 -3.83 13.16
N ALA A 348 20.82 -3.89 12.63
CA ALA A 348 20.37 -3.02 11.56
C ALA A 348 18.96 -2.49 11.86
N ARG A 349 18.76 -1.20 11.64
CA ARG A 349 17.46 -0.53 11.56
C ARG A 349 17.41 0.13 10.20
N TYR A 350 16.63 -0.48 9.30
CA TYR A 350 16.66 -0.24 7.88
C TYR A 350 15.24 -0.06 7.32
N ASN A 351 14.99 1.07 6.65
CA ASN A 351 13.71 1.39 6.03
C ASN A 351 13.91 1.75 4.54
N ALA A 352 13.25 1.02 3.63
CA ALA A 352 13.34 1.31 2.18
C ALA A 352 12.19 0.69 1.38
N MET A 353 12.03 1.16 0.16
CA MET A 353 11.29 0.49 -0.90
C MET A 353 12.24 -0.54 -1.51
N ILE A 354 11.98 -1.81 -1.27
CA ILE A 354 12.84 -2.90 -1.72
C ILE A 354 12.29 -3.53 -3.01
N PRO A 355 13.13 -3.76 -4.03
CA PRO A 355 12.73 -4.50 -5.22
C PRO A 355 12.68 -6.00 -4.94
N LEU A 356 11.63 -6.65 -5.42
CA LEU A 356 11.39 -8.09 -5.33
C LEU A 356 11.49 -8.68 -6.73
N GLY A 357 12.73 -8.86 -7.17
CA GLY A 357 13.05 -9.27 -8.53
C GLY A 357 12.92 -8.17 -9.55
N ARG A 358 12.73 -8.59 -10.80
CA ARG A 358 12.58 -7.72 -11.97
C ARG A 358 11.21 -7.03 -12.01
N ALA A 359 11.20 -5.77 -12.40
CA ALA A 359 9.99 -4.98 -12.55
C ALA A 359 9.11 -5.45 -13.73
N GLY A 360 7.80 -5.25 -13.65
CA GLY A 360 6.86 -5.52 -14.74
C GLY A 360 6.44 -6.99 -14.90
N GLY A 361 6.92 -7.89 -14.05
CA GLY A 361 6.62 -9.31 -14.15
C GLY A 361 7.10 -10.14 -12.95
N PHE A 362 7.02 -11.46 -13.08
CA PHE A 362 7.34 -12.43 -12.04
C PHE A 362 7.84 -13.74 -12.68
N SER A 363 8.31 -14.70 -11.88
CA SER A 363 8.66 -16.06 -12.34
C SER A 363 7.69 -17.11 -11.77
N PRO A 364 7.53 -18.29 -12.39
CA PRO A 364 6.63 -19.32 -11.85
C PRO A 364 7.02 -19.79 -10.45
N SER A 365 6.01 -20.06 -9.61
CA SER A 365 6.16 -20.74 -8.30
C SER A 365 6.41 -22.25 -8.46
N GLU A 366 6.29 -23.04 -7.40
CA GLU A 366 6.68 -24.47 -7.36
C GLU A 366 6.00 -25.37 -8.41
N CYS A 367 4.90 -24.90 -9.00
CA CYS A 367 3.97 -25.70 -9.74
C CYS A 367 3.95 -25.37 -11.25
N PRO A 368 4.51 -26.21 -12.15
CA PRO A 368 5.87 -26.73 -12.14
C PRO A 368 6.88 -25.65 -12.58
N GLY A 369 8.09 -25.67 -12.02
CA GLY A 369 9.18 -24.81 -12.50
C GLY A 369 9.46 -23.62 -11.62
N PHE A 370 9.65 -23.88 -10.33
CA PHE A 370 10.14 -22.93 -9.34
C PHE A 370 11.28 -22.06 -9.90
N GLY A 371 11.07 -20.75 -9.99
CA GLY A 371 12.07 -19.82 -10.52
C GLY A 371 12.32 -19.97 -12.03
N GLY A 372 11.36 -20.51 -12.76
CA GLY A 372 11.40 -20.69 -14.21
C GLY A 372 11.46 -19.37 -14.99
N GLN A 373 11.21 -19.45 -16.30
CA GLN A 373 11.32 -18.31 -17.19
C GLN A 373 10.45 -17.14 -16.71
N PHE A 374 11.06 -15.95 -16.62
CA PHE A 374 10.38 -14.72 -16.25
C PHE A 374 9.22 -14.40 -17.20
N ILE A 375 8.03 -14.20 -16.63
CA ILE A 375 6.79 -13.83 -17.30
C ILE A 375 6.66 -12.32 -17.25
N ASN A 376 6.76 -11.68 -18.42
CA ASN A 376 6.55 -10.23 -18.56
C ASN A 376 5.06 -9.92 -18.65
N VAL A 377 4.54 -9.19 -17.66
CA VAL A 377 3.11 -8.90 -17.53
C VAL A 377 2.80 -7.51 -18.09
N THR A 378 3.55 -6.50 -17.66
CA THR A 378 3.44 -5.11 -18.14
C THR A 378 4.83 -4.50 -18.29
N PRO A 379 4.96 -3.28 -18.85
CA PRO A 379 6.10 -2.44 -18.52
C PRO A 379 6.26 -2.28 -16.99
N ALA A 380 7.44 -1.83 -16.56
CA ALA A 380 7.69 -1.52 -15.17
C ALA A 380 6.65 -0.51 -14.64
N VAL A 381 6.18 -0.74 -13.42
CA VAL A 381 5.30 0.19 -12.71
C VAL A 381 5.85 0.39 -11.29
N PRO A 382 6.14 1.63 -10.87
CA PRO A 382 6.48 2.80 -11.71
C PRO A 382 7.47 2.52 -12.86
N ALA A 383 7.52 3.38 -13.88
CA ALA A 383 8.31 3.14 -15.09
C ALA A 383 9.82 3.04 -14.84
N ASP A 384 10.29 3.71 -13.79
CA ASP A 384 11.66 3.71 -13.29
C ASP A 384 11.87 2.72 -12.13
N SER A 385 10.92 1.82 -11.89
CA SER A 385 11.02 0.81 -10.82
C SER A 385 12.33 0.03 -10.93
N PRO A 386 13.18 0.06 -9.90
CA PRO A 386 14.42 -0.69 -9.91
C PRO A 386 14.16 -2.19 -9.92
N SER A 387 15.04 -2.94 -10.56
CA SER A 387 15.02 -4.41 -10.54
C SER A 387 16.09 -4.96 -9.60
N ASP A 388 15.76 -6.04 -8.91
CA ASP A 388 16.73 -6.96 -8.32
C ASP A 388 16.95 -8.14 -9.28
N ASN A 389 18.20 -8.36 -9.68
CA ASN A 389 18.59 -9.46 -10.56
C ASN A 389 19.42 -10.53 -9.85
N ARG A 390 19.61 -10.41 -8.52
CA ARG A 390 20.38 -11.36 -7.71
C ARG A 390 19.51 -12.42 -7.05
N SER A 391 18.24 -12.08 -6.77
CA SER A 391 17.27 -13.02 -6.22
C SER A 391 16.37 -13.63 -7.30
N LEU A 392 15.61 -14.66 -6.90
CA LEU A 392 14.55 -15.24 -7.74
C LEU A 392 13.35 -14.29 -7.91
N GLY A 393 13.29 -13.20 -7.13
CA GLY A 393 12.23 -12.22 -7.18
C GLY A 393 10.89 -12.70 -6.66
N ARG A 394 9.81 -12.27 -7.31
CA ARG A 394 8.46 -12.79 -7.03
C ARG A 394 8.25 -14.07 -7.81
N LEU A 395 7.94 -15.14 -7.09
CA LEU A 395 7.45 -16.38 -7.66
C LEU A 395 5.96 -16.50 -7.38
N ILE A 396 5.16 -16.51 -8.44
CA ILE A 396 3.70 -16.49 -8.34
C ILE A 396 3.15 -17.63 -9.17
N THR A 397 2.08 -18.23 -8.67
CA THR A 397 1.41 -19.33 -9.37
C THR A 397 0.78 -18.88 -10.68
N GLU A 398 0.93 -19.70 -11.72
CA GLU A 398 0.52 -19.42 -13.10
C GLU A 398 -0.17 -20.66 -13.75
N PRO A 399 -0.79 -20.55 -14.94
CA PRO A 399 -1.58 -21.64 -15.53
C PRO A 399 -0.85 -22.97 -15.75
N GLY A 400 0.48 -22.97 -15.87
CA GLY A 400 1.28 -24.20 -15.90
C GLY A 400 1.06 -25.10 -14.69
N CYS A 401 0.75 -24.54 -13.52
CA CYS A 401 0.37 -25.31 -12.34
C CYS A 401 -0.91 -26.13 -12.57
N ILE A 402 -1.93 -25.49 -13.14
CA ILE A 402 -3.21 -26.15 -13.47
C ILE A 402 -2.98 -27.30 -14.44
N GLN A 403 -2.13 -27.07 -15.45
CA GLN A 403 -1.76 -28.12 -16.41
C GLN A 403 -1.03 -29.29 -15.71
N ALA A 404 -0.07 -29.00 -14.83
CA ALA A 404 0.67 -30.03 -14.10
C ALA A 404 -0.22 -30.87 -13.19
N ILE A 405 -1.19 -30.25 -12.52
CA ILE A 405 -2.18 -30.95 -11.70
C ILE A 405 -3.03 -31.88 -12.57
N ARG A 406 -3.53 -31.40 -13.74
CA ARG A 406 -4.33 -32.22 -14.68
C ARG A 406 -3.56 -33.42 -15.23
N GLU A 407 -2.28 -33.22 -15.51
CA GLU A 407 -1.38 -34.27 -16.01
C GLU A 407 -0.94 -35.26 -14.93
N GLY A 408 -1.27 -34.99 -13.65
CA GLY A 408 -0.86 -35.82 -12.52
C GLY A 408 0.65 -35.78 -12.26
N ARG A 409 1.31 -34.67 -12.61
CA ARG A 409 2.74 -34.48 -12.36
C ARG A 409 3.02 -34.44 -10.86
N THR A 410 4.24 -34.81 -10.49
CA THR A 410 4.69 -34.90 -9.10
C THR A 410 5.82 -33.91 -8.79
N HIS A 411 5.96 -33.54 -7.52
CA HIS A 411 7.11 -32.84 -6.96
C HIS A 411 7.65 -33.54 -5.72
N ASN A 412 8.87 -33.17 -5.35
CA ASN A 412 9.44 -33.58 -4.07
C ASN A 412 8.99 -32.58 -3.02
N ASP A 413 8.11 -33.00 -2.14
CA ASP A 413 7.78 -32.26 -0.92
C ASP A 413 8.73 -32.72 0.19
N PRO A 414 9.47 -31.82 0.85
CA PRO A 414 10.34 -32.15 1.98
C PRO A 414 9.68 -32.97 3.09
N LEU A 415 8.35 -32.87 3.25
CA LEU A 415 7.58 -33.61 4.26
C LEU A 415 7.36 -35.08 3.89
N TYR A 416 7.57 -35.47 2.63
CA TYR A 416 7.31 -36.82 2.14
C TYR A 416 8.56 -37.46 1.53
N PRO A 417 8.82 -38.75 1.82
CA PRO A 417 10.02 -39.44 1.33
C PRO A 417 9.97 -39.75 -0.17
N ASN A 418 8.78 -39.69 -0.79
CA ASN A 418 8.55 -40.00 -2.19
C ASN A 418 7.87 -38.81 -2.87
N PRO A 419 8.05 -38.62 -4.20
CA PRO A 419 7.37 -37.58 -4.94
C PRO A 419 5.84 -37.67 -4.76
N VAL A 420 5.21 -36.55 -4.46
CA VAL A 420 3.76 -36.42 -4.31
C VAL A 420 3.17 -35.68 -5.50
N PRO A 421 1.93 -35.99 -5.93
CA PRO A 421 1.29 -35.27 -7.03
C PRO A 421 0.96 -33.83 -6.65
N PHE A 422 1.13 -32.90 -7.59
CA PHE A 422 0.67 -31.53 -7.41
C PHE A 422 -0.84 -31.47 -7.17
N THR A 423 -1.25 -30.53 -6.33
CA THR A 423 -2.62 -30.22 -5.96
C THR A 423 -2.84 -28.71 -5.95
N VAL A 424 -4.11 -28.29 -5.90
CA VAL A 424 -4.47 -26.86 -5.74
C VAL A 424 -3.94 -26.30 -4.41
N SER A 425 -3.75 -27.13 -3.38
CA SER A 425 -3.11 -26.72 -2.12
C SER A 425 -1.64 -26.29 -2.27
N ASP A 426 -0.96 -26.64 -3.36
CA ASP A 426 0.47 -26.33 -3.59
C ASP A 426 0.66 -25.01 -4.38
N MET A 427 -0.43 -24.23 -4.53
CA MET A 427 -0.42 -22.95 -5.26
C MET A 427 0.03 -21.81 -4.36
N ASP A 428 1.34 -21.57 -4.37
CA ASP A 428 2.07 -20.72 -3.45
C ASP A 428 2.61 -19.42 -4.06
N ASP A 429 2.93 -18.46 -3.18
CA ASP A 429 3.55 -17.17 -3.52
C ASP A 429 4.88 -16.98 -2.75
N PHE A 430 6.00 -16.83 -3.45
CA PHE A 430 7.32 -16.55 -2.86
C PHE A 430 7.82 -15.17 -3.26
N TRP A 431 8.45 -14.47 -2.33
CA TRP A 431 8.85 -13.08 -2.49
C TRP A 431 10.28 -12.91 -1.98
N PHE A 432 11.23 -12.98 -2.90
CA PHE A 432 12.65 -12.85 -2.63
C PHE A 432 13.15 -11.45 -2.94
N SER A 433 14.09 -10.98 -2.13
CA SER A 433 14.87 -9.78 -2.42
C SER A 433 16.33 -10.02 -1.99
N ASP A 434 17.26 -9.32 -2.63
CA ASP A 434 18.63 -9.16 -2.18
C ASP A 434 18.91 -7.67 -2.07
N VAL A 435 18.90 -7.17 -0.84
CA VAL A 435 19.07 -5.76 -0.52
C VAL A 435 20.48 -5.54 -0.03
N SER A 436 21.15 -4.52 -0.54
CA SER A 436 22.47 -4.13 -0.07
C SER A 436 22.61 -2.62 0.00
N VAL A 437 23.20 -2.13 1.10
CA VAL A 437 23.54 -0.72 1.29
C VAL A 437 25.06 -0.62 1.41
N THR A 438 25.68 0.13 0.51
CA THR A 438 27.14 0.28 0.45
C THR A 438 27.53 1.75 0.36
N GLY A 439 28.66 2.12 0.96
CA GLY A 439 29.17 3.49 0.98
C GLY A 439 29.37 3.99 2.40
N SER A 440 30.08 5.11 2.58
CA SER A 440 30.30 5.69 3.92
C SER A 440 30.89 4.73 4.97
N GLY A 441 31.72 3.76 4.53
CA GLY A 441 32.30 2.75 5.42
C GLY A 441 31.33 1.64 5.84
N LEU A 442 30.15 1.58 5.24
CA LEU A 442 29.14 0.55 5.43
C LEU A 442 29.10 -0.42 4.25
N ASN A 443 28.99 -1.71 4.55
CA ASN A 443 28.53 -2.75 3.66
C ASN A 443 27.51 -3.62 4.40
N PHE A 444 26.23 -3.33 4.18
CA PHE A 444 25.09 -4.05 4.71
C PHE A 444 24.43 -4.89 3.63
N ARG A 445 23.99 -6.11 3.97
CA ARG A 445 23.22 -6.98 3.08
C ARG A 445 22.18 -7.77 3.86
N ILE A 446 20.97 -7.83 3.31
CA ILE A 446 19.93 -8.81 3.68
C ILE A 446 19.38 -9.50 2.45
N ALA A 447 19.06 -10.79 2.58
CA ALA A 447 18.43 -11.56 1.50
C ALA A 447 17.15 -12.24 1.98
N PRO A 448 16.07 -11.46 2.23
CA PRO A 448 14.85 -11.98 2.81
C PRO A 448 14.03 -12.80 1.81
N LEU A 449 13.34 -13.81 2.35
CA LEU A 449 12.22 -14.51 1.72
C LEU A 449 10.96 -14.24 2.54
N PHE A 450 9.91 -13.77 1.87
CA PHE A 450 8.54 -13.79 2.37
C PHE A 450 7.74 -14.81 1.56
N TYR A 451 7.14 -15.77 2.24
CA TYR A 451 6.40 -16.87 1.63
C TYR A 451 4.96 -16.84 2.12
N VAL A 452 4.02 -16.97 1.20
CA VAL A 452 2.60 -17.11 1.47
C VAL A 452 2.16 -18.48 0.97
N VAL A 453 1.78 -19.34 1.92
CA VAL A 453 1.41 -20.74 1.68
C VAL A 453 -0.02 -20.87 1.15
N ASN A 454 -0.88 -19.89 1.45
CA ASN A 454 -2.28 -19.96 1.09
C ASN A 454 -2.77 -18.69 0.37
N PRO A 455 -2.08 -18.20 -0.67
CA PRO A 455 -2.48 -16.99 -1.37
C PRO A 455 -3.90 -17.12 -1.94
N SER A 456 -4.60 -15.99 -2.10
CA SER A 456 -5.99 -16.00 -2.60
C SER A 456 -6.09 -16.00 -4.14
N ARG A 457 -4.96 -15.83 -4.81
CA ARG A 457 -4.90 -15.55 -6.25
C ARG A 457 -3.84 -16.36 -6.96
N TYR A 458 -4.05 -16.55 -8.26
CA TYR A 458 -3.02 -16.97 -9.20
C TYR A 458 -3.08 -16.08 -10.45
N TYR A 459 -1.99 -16.03 -11.20
CA TYR A 459 -1.94 -15.32 -12.48
C TYR A 459 -2.66 -16.12 -13.55
N ASP A 460 -3.57 -15.49 -14.28
CA ASP A 460 -4.28 -16.09 -15.41
C ASP A 460 -4.41 -15.08 -16.55
N PRO A 461 -3.60 -15.17 -17.63
CA PRO A 461 -3.64 -14.20 -18.72
C PRO A 461 -4.98 -14.17 -19.47
N ALA A 462 -5.83 -15.19 -19.31
CA ALA A 462 -7.14 -15.24 -19.95
C ALA A 462 -8.25 -14.53 -19.15
N LYS A 463 -7.99 -14.13 -17.89
CA LYS A 463 -8.96 -13.45 -17.02
C LYS A 463 -8.85 -11.93 -17.10
N PRO A 464 -9.94 -11.19 -16.85
CA PRO A 464 -9.87 -9.75 -16.62
C PRO A 464 -8.83 -9.40 -15.54
N ASN A 465 -8.02 -8.37 -15.78
CA ASN A 465 -6.88 -7.97 -14.93
C ASN A 465 -5.87 -9.10 -14.64
N ARG A 466 -5.91 -10.18 -15.42
CA ARG A 466 -5.03 -11.34 -15.32
C ARG A 466 -5.08 -12.09 -13.98
N LEU A 467 -6.21 -11.99 -13.27
CA LEU A 467 -6.37 -12.47 -11.91
C LEU A 467 -7.35 -13.64 -11.86
N GLY A 468 -6.88 -14.81 -11.44
CA GLY A 468 -7.72 -15.94 -11.05
C GLY A 468 -7.78 -16.10 -9.53
N ARG A 469 -8.83 -16.74 -9.01
CA ARG A 469 -8.98 -17.09 -7.59
C ARG A 469 -8.68 -18.56 -7.39
N ILE A 470 -7.78 -18.88 -6.46
CA ILE A 470 -7.36 -20.28 -6.24
C ILE A 470 -8.53 -21.11 -5.71
N ILE A 471 -9.38 -20.54 -4.85
CA ILE A 471 -10.55 -21.26 -4.32
C ILE A 471 -11.50 -21.74 -5.43
N ASP A 472 -11.61 -21.02 -6.55
CA ASP A 472 -12.49 -21.42 -7.65
C ASP A 472 -12.03 -22.75 -8.26
N LEU A 473 -10.71 -23.01 -8.25
CA LEU A 473 -10.11 -24.25 -8.73
C LEU A 473 -10.51 -25.45 -7.86
N CYS A 474 -10.82 -25.24 -6.57
CA CYS A 474 -11.37 -26.29 -5.72
C CYS A 474 -12.73 -26.80 -6.18
N TYR A 475 -13.49 -26.05 -6.99
CA TYR A 475 -14.79 -26.49 -7.49
C TYR A 475 -14.74 -27.03 -8.92
N THR A 476 -13.53 -27.26 -9.43
CA THR A 476 -13.28 -27.88 -10.73
C THR A 476 -12.93 -29.37 -10.61
N ASP A 477 -12.60 -30.00 -11.73
CA ASP A 477 -12.11 -31.37 -11.84
C ASP A 477 -10.67 -31.58 -11.32
N LEU A 478 -10.02 -30.52 -10.84
CA LEU A 478 -8.65 -30.57 -10.34
C LEU A 478 -8.53 -31.31 -9.01
N ARG A 479 -7.37 -31.95 -8.83
CA ARG A 479 -6.95 -32.51 -7.54
C ARG A 479 -6.71 -31.37 -6.56
N GLY A 480 -7.54 -31.32 -5.53
CA GLY A 480 -7.64 -30.15 -4.66
C GLY A 480 -6.64 -30.11 -3.51
N GLY A 481 -6.30 -31.25 -2.92
CA GLY A 481 -5.52 -31.28 -1.68
C GLY A 481 -6.33 -30.88 -0.44
N SER A 482 -5.65 -30.79 0.70
CA SER A 482 -6.27 -30.60 2.03
C SER A 482 -7.12 -29.33 2.14
N TYR A 483 -6.71 -28.22 1.50
CA TYR A 483 -7.46 -26.96 1.52
C TYR A 483 -8.75 -27.08 0.73
N CYS A 484 -8.73 -27.70 -0.44
CA CYS A 484 -9.96 -27.93 -1.19
C CYS A 484 -10.89 -28.94 -0.51
N ASP A 485 -10.33 -29.97 0.15
CA ASP A 485 -11.14 -30.94 0.91
C ASP A 485 -11.89 -30.26 2.05
N GLN A 486 -11.24 -29.30 2.76
CA GLN A 486 -11.88 -28.50 3.80
C GLN A 486 -13.13 -27.77 3.29
N VAL A 487 -13.06 -27.11 2.13
CA VAL A 487 -14.21 -26.34 1.59
C VAL A 487 -15.25 -27.22 0.91
N ARG A 488 -14.86 -28.32 0.25
CA ARG A 488 -15.80 -29.26 -0.35
C ARG A 488 -16.67 -29.96 0.70
N ASN A 489 -16.07 -30.30 1.84
CA ASN A 489 -16.77 -30.92 2.96
C ASN A 489 -17.80 -29.99 3.64
N SER A 490 -17.75 -28.68 3.39
CA SER A 490 -18.74 -27.73 3.91
C SER A 490 -20.11 -27.84 3.22
N GLY A 491 -20.20 -28.50 2.07
CA GLY A 491 -21.44 -28.66 1.31
C GLY A 491 -21.93 -27.40 0.56
N GLN A 492 -21.20 -26.28 0.65
CA GLN A 492 -21.52 -25.03 -0.04
C GLN A 492 -20.30 -24.50 -0.80
N GLN A 493 -20.53 -23.86 -1.95
CA GLN A 493 -19.50 -23.07 -2.61
C GLN A 493 -19.20 -21.80 -1.79
N ILE A 494 -17.94 -21.63 -1.42
CA ILE A 494 -17.44 -20.52 -0.61
C ILE A 494 -16.81 -19.48 -1.54
N ALA A 495 -17.15 -18.21 -1.34
CA ALA A 495 -16.57 -17.11 -2.10
C ALA A 495 -15.11 -16.88 -1.69
N TRP A 496 -14.30 -16.32 -2.59
CA TRP A 496 -12.88 -16.12 -2.33
C TRP A 496 -12.60 -15.23 -1.14
N ASP A 497 -13.44 -14.23 -0.87
CA ASP A 497 -13.34 -13.24 0.20
C ASP A 497 -14.16 -13.60 1.44
N ASP A 498 -14.63 -14.85 1.53
CA ASP A 498 -15.24 -15.39 2.72
C ASP A 498 -14.15 -15.78 3.73
N PRO A 499 -14.25 -15.40 5.02
CA PRO A 499 -13.28 -15.78 6.05
C PRO A 499 -13.05 -17.29 6.23
N ARG A 500 -13.98 -18.13 5.75
CA ARG A 500 -13.88 -19.58 5.74
C ARG A 500 -13.01 -20.11 4.60
N SER A 501 -12.66 -19.28 3.62
CA SER A 501 -11.72 -19.62 2.55
C SER A 501 -10.38 -20.04 3.17
N PRO A 502 -9.83 -21.21 2.79
CA PRO A 502 -8.49 -21.61 3.20
C PRO A 502 -7.41 -20.83 2.44
N PHE A 503 -7.74 -20.27 1.26
CA PHE A 503 -6.86 -19.48 0.39
C PHE A 503 -6.98 -17.99 0.72
N LYS A 504 -6.59 -17.64 1.93
CA LYS A 504 -6.83 -16.31 2.52
C LYS A 504 -5.56 -15.55 2.88
N GLY A 505 -4.40 -16.00 2.43
CA GLY A 505 -3.12 -15.32 2.56
C GLY A 505 -2.64 -15.05 3.99
N THR A 506 -3.15 -15.78 4.99
CA THR A 506 -2.80 -15.59 6.41
C THR A 506 -1.70 -16.51 6.90
N LEU A 507 -1.47 -17.64 6.22
CA LEU A 507 -0.39 -18.55 6.53
C LEU A 507 0.87 -18.07 5.81
N ARG A 508 1.77 -17.48 6.59
CA ARG A 508 2.97 -16.81 6.09
C ARG A 508 4.20 -17.35 6.76
N GLU A 509 5.27 -17.41 5.99
CA GLU A 509 6.60 -17.65 6.49
C GLU A 509 7.50 -16.48 6.11
N PHE A 510 8.33 -16.05 7.05
CA PHE A 510 9.38 -15.10 6.78
C PHE A 510 10.72 -15.70 7.15
N ARG A 511 11.70 -15.58 6.25
CA ARG A 511 13.10 -15.89 6.51
C ARG A 511 13.92 -14.63 6.23
N PRO A 512 14.61 -14.05 7.24
CA PRO A 512 15.57 -12.97 6.98
C PRO A 512 16.67 -13.39 6.01
N GLY A 513 17.00 -14.69 6.00
CA GLY A 513 18.05 -15.25 5.15
C GLY A 513 19.42 -14.75 5.59
N THR A 514 20.24 -14.35 4.62
CA THR A 514 21.52 -13.71 4.88
C THR A 514 21.30 -12.39 5.64
N PHE A 515 22.06 -12.16 6.71
CA PHE A 515 22.17 -10.90 7.42
C PHE A 515 23.64 -10.57 7.65
N ALA A 516 24.13 -9.50 7.03
CA ALA A 516 25.51 -9.06 7.16
C ALA A 516 25.57 -7.55 7.36
N VAL A 517 26.31 -7.11 8.38
CA VAL A 517 26.61 -5.70 8.64
C VAL A 517 28.12 -5.59 8.83
N GLN A 518 28.79 -5.00 7.86
CA GLN A 518 30.22 -4.70 7.92
C GLN A 518 30.41 -3.19 8.02
N ASN A 519 30.81 -2.73 9.19
CA ASN A 519 31.21 -1.35 9.46
C ASN A 519 32.13 -1.30 10.70
N SER A 520 32.61 -0.12 11.06
CA SER A 520 33.52 0.09 12.20
C SER A 520 32.79 0.30 13.55
N GLY A 521 31.59 -0.28 13.71
CA GLY A 521 30.75 -0.12 14.90
C GLY A 521 29.49 0.73 14.68
N PRO A 522 28.77 1.13 15.75
CA PRO A 522 27.53 1.89 15.65
C PRO A 522 27.64 3.12 14.77
N THR A 523 26.87 3.16 13.68
CA THR A 523 26.92 4.22 12.68
C THR A 523 25.50 4.57 12.24
N THR A 524 25.24 5.86 12.13
CA THR A 524 24.04 6.38 11.47
C THR A 524 24.40 6.77 10.03
N VAL A 525 23.61 6.31 9.07
CA VAL A 525 23.75 6.67 7.65
C VAL A 525 22.41 7.13 7.11
N TYR A 526 22.44 7.92 6.06
CA TYR A 526 21.27 8.43 5.36
C TYR A 526 21.26 7.85 3.95
N THR A 527 20.12 7.28 3.54
CA THR A 527 19.94 6.69 2.20
C THR A 527 18.74 7.31 1.51
N ASP A 528 18.63 7.19 0.20
CA ASP A 528 17.37 7.50 -0.48
C ASP A 528 16.27 6.47 -0.17
N ALA A 529 15.07 6.67 -0.73
CA ALA A 529 13.92 5.81 -0.51
C ALA A 529 14.12 4.35 -0.96
N TYR A 530 15.13 4.04 -1.77
CA TYR A 530 15.47 2.68 -2.20
C TYR A 530 16.68 2.09 -1.44
N GLY A 531 17.15 2.76 -0.39
CA GLY A 531 18.32 2.33 0.38
C GLY A 531 19.66 2.60 -0.32
N ARG A 532 19.69 3.47 -1.35
CA ARG A 532 20.92 3.80 -2.09
C ARG A 532 21.51 5.12 -1.63
N ASN A 533 22.63 5.51 -2.24
CA ASN A 533 23.28 6.80 -2.00
C ASN A 533 23.60 7.04 -0.51
N ALA A 534 24.19 6.02 0.13
CA ALA A 534 24.55 6.08 1.54
C ALA A 534 25.48 7.27 1.82
N SER A 535 25.11 8.06 2.81
CA SER A 535 25.83 9.25 3.25
C SER A 535 25.93 9.30 4.77
N THR A 536 27.02 9.85 5.30
CA THR A 536 27.14 10.17 6.74
C THR A 536 26.43 11.48 7.09
N THR A 537 26.15 12.31 6.07
CA THR A 537 25.38 13.52 6.21
C THR A 537 24.00 13.39 5.59
N PRO A 538 23.02 14.08 6.15
CA PRO A 538 21.64 14.03 5.69
C PRO A 538 21.48 14.81 4.40
N PHE A 539 20.52 14.41 3.57
CA PHE A 539 20.17 15.11 2.34
C PHE A 539 18.64 15.13 2.14
N ALA A 540 18.17 15.97 1.20
CA ALA A 540 16.75 16.08 0.89
C ALA A 540 16.20 14.72 0.43
N GLY A 541 15.10 14.27 1.05
CA GLY A 541 14.52 12.96 0.76
C GLY A 541 15.29 11.76 1.30
N SER A 542 16.29 12.00 2.15
CA SER A 542 17.00 10.90 2.81
C SER A 542 16.23 10.33 4.00
N ILE A 543 16.36 9.02 4.16
CA ILE A 543 15.89 8.24 5.29
C ILE A 543 17.11 7.89 6.13
N GLN A 544 17.06 8.28 7.40
CA GLN A 544 18.08 7.88 8.36
C GLN A 544 17.96 6.37 8.66
N GLN A 545 19.10 5.71 8.76
CA GLN A 545 19.28 4.28 9.03
C GLN A 545 20.32 4.11 10.14
N TYR A 546 20.27 2.98 10.86
CA TYR A 546 21.26 2.66 11.89
C TYR A 546 21.85 1.27 11.67
N PHE A 547 23.18 1.16 11.79
CA PHE A 547 23.90 -0.09 11.63
C PHE A 547 25.00 -0.21 12.68
N ALA A 548 25.13 -1.40 13.27
CA ALA A 548 26.25 -1.76 14.12
C ALA A 548 26.71 -3.17 13.77
N GLY A 549 27.97 -3.36 13.41
CA GLY A 549 28.52 -4.65 13.03
C GLY A 549 30.04 -4.67 13.11
N SER A 550 30.65 -5.63 12.41
CA SER A 550 32.11 -5.75 12.29
C SER A 550 32.49 -6.37 10.94
N SER A 551 33.78 -6.36 10.60
CA SER A 551 34.28 -6.80 9.29
C SER A 551 34.07 -8.30 8.97
N SER A 552 33.60 -9.13 9.91
CA SER A 552 33.54 -10.60 9.75
C SER A 552 32.13 -11.21 9.90
N THR A 553 31.08 -10.41 10.02
CA THR A 553 29.77 -10.95 10.43
C THR A 553 28.82 -11.15 9.26
N THR A 554 28.58 -12.41 8.92
CA THR A 554 27.46 -12.86 8.08
C THR A 554 26.75 -13.97 8.84
N MET A 555 25.44 -13.82 9.02
CA MET A 555 24.58 -14.74 9.74
C MET A 555 23.46 -15.22 8.82
N TYR A 556 22.95 -16.41 9.08
CA TYR A 556 21.71 -16.90 8.50
C TYR A 556 20.69 -17.02 9.62
N VAL A 557 19.73 -16.11 9.65
CA VAL A 557 18.75 -16.05 10.72
C VAL A 557 17.56 -16.90 10.34
N ARG A 558 17.15 -17.77 11.27
CA ARG A 558 16.02 -18.66 11.06
C ARG A 558 14.73 -17.88 10.89
N GLY A 559 13.90 -18.38 9.99
CA GLY A 559 12.58 -17.86 9.76
C GLY A 559 11.55 -18.26 10.81
N SER A 560 10.34 -17.76 10.62
CA SER A 560 9.16 -18.09 11.41
C SER A 560 7.96 -18.25 10.50
N THR A 561 7.21 -19.34 10.69
CA THR A 561 5.91 -19.59 10.05
C THR A 561 4.80 -19.28 11.03
N LYS A 562 3.83 -18.47 10.60
CA LYS A 562 2.69 -18.03 11.42
C LYS A 562 1.41 -18.05 10.59
N ASP A 563 0.31 -18.47 11.22
CA ASP A 563 -1.03 -18.38 10.64
C ASP A 563 -1.87 -17.35 11.40
N TYR A 564 -1.97 -16.16 10.81
CA TYR A 564 -2.73 -15.03 11.37
C TYR A 564 -4.25 -15.18 11.20
N GLY A 565 -4.71 -16.25 10.55
CA GLY A 565 -6.12 -16.53 10.27
C GLY A 565 -6.64 -17.83 10.90
N SER A 566 -5.83 -18.50 11.73
CA SER A 566 -6.17 -19.78 12.38
C SER A 566 -7.27 -19.65 13.44
N ASN A 567 -7.42 -18.47 14.06
CA ASN A 567 -8.51 -18.19 15.00
C ASN A 567 -9.81 -17.84 14.27
N SER A 568 -10.72 -18.82 14.22
CA SER A 568 -12.06 -18.68 13.61
C SER A 568 -12.94 -17.62 14.27
N ALA A 569 -12.63 -17.21 15.51
CA ALA A 569 -13.38 -16.20 16.24
C ALA A 569 -13.26 -14.79 15.63
N ASP A 570 -12.21 -14.50 14.86
CA ASP A 570 -11.95 -13.14 14.35
C ASP A 570 -12.38 -12.93 12.89
N ALA A 571 -12.84 -13.97 12.20
CA ALA A 571 -13.36 -13.92 10.83
C ALA A 571 -12.47 -13.11 9.86
N ILE A 572 -11.18 -13.45 9.81
CA ILE A 572 -10.17 -12.72 9.03
C ILE A 572 -9.99 -13.37 7.65
N HIS A 573 -10.03 -12.55 6.59
CA HIS A 573 -9.56 -12.90 5.25
C HIS A 573 -8.45 -11.92 4.86
N ALA A 574 -7.26 -12.39 4.47
CA ALA A 574 -6.23 -11.51 3.89
C ALA A 574 -6.36 -11.57 2.36
N PRO A 575 -7.24 -10.75 1.77
CA PRO A 575 -7.77 -9.47 2.28
C PRO A 575 -9.29 -9.34 2.13
N ASN A 576 -9.88 -8.71 3.13
CA ASN A 576 -10.96 -7.77 2.84
C ASN A 576 -10.37 -6.40 2.55
#